data_AF-E6S7V0-F1
#
_entry.id   AF-E6S7V0-F1
#
_cell.length_a   1.000
_cell.length_b   1.000
_cell.length_c   1.000
_cell.angle_alpha   90.00
_cell.angle_beta   90.00
_cell.angle_gamma   90.00
#
_symmetry.space_group_name_H-M   'P 1'
#
loop_
_entity.id
_entity.type
_entity.pdbx_description
1 polymer ?
#
loop_
_entity_poly.entity_id
_entity_poly.type
_entity_poly.pdbx_seq_one_letter_code
_entity_poly.pdbx_strand_id
1 'polypeptide(L)'
;MPYAAGLAPRGRRLGWLDGWVEEQPVTSVTADPLIVAALDTERHVAAAGWDQPARLFALVRTAALLDREPHLRPQMGPRDLAAGALTAVEQEGLPATSSLETLLGRIAWPDEVDGCAFAIERIVVPPDAERDLPQRSESAVEALAAHPDRKDVRLLVAVLRDGSSICLLRQRDHDSDDAVATGRDIAPGLVAALRSTFED
;
A
#
# COMPACT_ATOMS: atom_id res chain seq x y z
N MET A 1 10.49 42.57 44.42
CA MET A 1 11.40 41.94 43.43
C MET A 1 12.55 41.29 44.18
N PRO A 2 13.16 40.18 43.71
CA PRO A 2 12.54 38.89 43.33
C PRO A 2 13.46 37.67 43.66
N TYR A 3 13.02 36.44 43.39
CA TYR A 3 13.88 35.45 42.71
C TYR A 3 13.01 34.43 41.96
N ALA A 4 13.07 34.48 40.63
CA ALA A 4 12.53 33.47 39.74
C ALA A 4 13.68 32.50 39.38
N ALA A 5 13.51 31.21 39.65
CA ALA A 5 14.45 30.17 39.24
C ALA A 5 14.16 29.76 37.79
N GLY A 6 14.98 30.25 36.86
CA GLY A 6 14.98 29.85 35.46
C GLY A 6 15.59 28.44 35.30
N LEU A 7 14.86 27.57 34.62
CA LEU A 7 15.28 26.24 34.20
C LEU A 7 16.38 26.38 33.13
N ALA A 8 17.57 25.82 33.37
CA ALA A 8 18.66 25.84 32.41
C ALA A 8 18.42 24.84 31.26
N PRO A 9 18.65 25.20 29.98
CA PRO A 9 18.56 24.26 28.87
C PRO A 9 19.77 23.30 28.84
N ARG A 10 19.50 22.02 28.56
CA ARG A 10 20.51 20.96 28.39
C ARG A 10 21.08 21.01 26.97
N GLY A 11 22.12 21.82 26.74
CA GLY A 11 22.87 21.85 25.46
C GLY A 11 24.33 21.39 25.62
N ARG A 12 24.88 20.69 24.62
CA ARG A 12 26.31 20.37 24.52
C ARG A 12 27.07 21.49 23.79
N ARG A 13 28.20 21.94 24.35
CA ARG A 13 29.06 22.99 23.77
C ARG A 13 30.08 22.36 22.81
N LEU A 14 29.96 22.62 21.50
CA LEU A 14 31.01 22.33 20.50
C LEU A 14 31.85 23.60 20.28
N GLY A 15 33.15 23.50 20.53
CA GLY A 15 34.05 24.60 20.90
C GLY A 15 34.46 25.62 19.83
N TRP A 16 33.70 25.85 18.76
CA TRP A 16 34.13 26.78 17.68
C TRP A 16 33.02 27.67 17.07
N LEU A 17 31.84 27.78 17.71
CA LEU A 17 30.82 28.78 17.37
C LEU A 17 30.28 29.44 18.66
N ASP A 18 30.30 30.78 18.73
CA ASP A 18 29.70 31.57 19.82
C ASP A 18 28.17 31.59 19.70
N GLY A 19 27.53 30.43 19.88
CA GLY A 19 26.08 30.30 19.87
C GLY A 19 25.59 28.95 20.38
N TRP A 20 24.55 28.96 21.21
CA TRP A 20 23.80 27.75 21.55
C TRP A 20 23.04 27.30 20.31
N VAL A 21 23.35 26.12 19.78
CA VAL A 21 22.48 25.44 18.82
C VAL A 21 21.43 24.71 19.63
N GLU A 22 20.19 25.18 19.55
CA GLU A 22 19.04 24.43 20.02
C GLU A 22 18.94 23.17 19.15
N GLU A 23 19.21 21.99 19.74
CA GLU A 23 18.95 20.71 19.10
C GLU A 23 17.44 20.63 18.85
N GLN A 24 17.02 21.08 17.68
CA GLN A 24 15.67 20.88 17.19
C GLN A 24 15.43 19.36 17.18
N PRO A 25 14.33 18.86 17.77
CA PRO A 25 14.01 17.44 17.64
C PRO A 25 13.99 17.13 16.15
N VAL A 26 14.77 16.15 15.73
CA VAL A 26 14.60 15.54 14.42
C VAL A 26 13.15 15.06 14.39
N THR A 27 12.27 15.81 13.73
CA THR A 27 10.95 15.32 13.38
C THR A 27 11.22 14.10 12.52
N SER A 28 11.13 12.91 13.10
CA SER A 28 11.11 11.70 12.30
C SER A 28 9.97 11.90 11.32
N VAL A 29 10.29 11.99 10.03
CA VAL A 29 9.30 11.85 8.96
C VAL A 29 8.64 10.51 9.24
N THR A 30 7.49 10.54 9.90
CA THR A 30 6.77 9.32 10.25
C THR A 30 6.23 8.84 8.92
N ALA A 31 6.73 7.71 8.44
CA ALA A 31 6.28 7.13 7.19
C ALA A 31 4.75 7.00 7.21
N ASP A 32 4.11 7.40 6.12
CA ASP A 32 2.65 7.34 5.97
C ASP A 32 2.16 5.91 6.27
N PRO A 33 1.28 5.71 7.28
CA PRO A 33 0.81 4.39 7.67
C PRO A 33 0.20 3.57 6.52
N LEU A 34 -0.46 4.21 5.56
CA LEU A 34 -1.02 3.54 4.39
C LEU A 34 0.10 2.99 3.48
N ILE A 35 1.14 3.79 3.26
CA ILE A 35 2.29 3.37 2.44
C ILE A 35 3.02 2.22 3.12
N VAL A 36 3.21 2.29 4.44
CA VAL A 36 3.86 1.22 5.21
C VAL A 36 3.06 -0.08 5.10
N ALA A 37 1.75 -0.05 5.39
CA ALA A 37 0.90 -1.23 5.32
C ALA A 37 0.82 -1.80 3.89
N ALA A 38 0.77 -0.94 2.87
CA ALA A 38 0.77 -1.38 1.49
C ALA A 38 2.07 -2.09 1.11
N LEU A 39 3.24 -1.57 1.51
CA LEU A 39 4.55 -2.20 1.26
C LEU A 39 4.70 -3.53 2.01
N ASP A 40 4.27 -3.60 3.26
CA ASP A 40 4.32 -4.84 4.04
C ASP A 40 3.38 -5.90 3.46
N THR A 41 2.19 -5.49 2.96
CA THR A 41 1.27 -6.37 2.23
C THR A 41 1.86 -6.82 0.89
N GLU A 42 2.50 -5.92 0.14
CA GLU A 42 3.14 -6.26 -1.13
C GLU A 42 4.24 -7.31 -0.94
N ARG A 43 5.11 -7.10 0.05
CA ARG A 43 6.15 -8.07 0.42
C ARG A 43 5.55 -9.41 0.83
N HIS A 44 4.48 -9.40 1.62
CA HIS A 44 3.79 -10.63 2.02
C HIS A 44 3.26 -11.39 0.80
N VAL A 45 2.64 -10.70 -0.16
CA VAL A 45 2.18 -11.31 -1.41
C VAL A 45 3.35 -11.82 -2.22
N ALA A 46 4.43 -11.04 -2.38
CA ALA A 46 5.60 -11.42 -3.15
C ALA A 46 6.33 -12.65 -2.60
N ALA A 47 6.33 -12.85 -1.28
CA ALA A 47 6.93 -14.01 -0.64
C ALA A 47 6.30 -15.35 -1.08
N ALA A 48 5.07 -15.34 -1.60
CA ALA A 48 4.39 -16.52 -2.12
C ALA A 48 4.69 -16.82 -3.61
N GLY A 49 5.59 -16.06 -4.25
CA GLY A 49 5.99 -16.26 -5.64
C GLY A 49 5.08 -15.55 -6.64
N TRP A 50 5.09 -15.97 -7.91
CA TRP A 50 4.24 -15.43 -8.97
C TRP A 50 3.15 -16.42 -9.38
N ASP A 51 2.29 -15.99 -10.30
CA ASP A 51 1.19 -16.77 -10.86
C ASP A 51 0.11 -17.06 -9.79
N GLN A 52 -0.06 -16.11 -8.88
CA GLN A 52 -1.05 -16.14 -7.81
C GLN A 52 -2.42 -15.62 -8.29
N PRO A 53 -3.53 -16.12 -7.70
CA PRO A 53 -4.82 -15.47 -7.87
C PRO A 53 -4.79 -14.06 -7.29
N ALA A 54 -5.78 -13.23 -7.66
CA ALA A 54 -5.97 -11.95 -7.00
C ALA A 54 -6.23 -12.14 -5.49
N ARG A 55 -5.69 -11.24 -4.68
CA ARG A 55 -5.78 -11.28 -3.21
C ARG A 55 -6.33 -9.96 -2.70
N LEU A 56 -7.22 -10.04 -1.71
CA LEU A 56 -7.90 -8.89 -1.11
C LEU A 56 -7.58 -8.86 0.37
N PHE A 57 -7.36 -7.66 0.91
CA PHE A 57 -7.06 -7.44 2.30
C PHE A 57 -7.94 -6.32 2.85
N ALA A 58 -8.53 -6.54 4.01
CA ALA A 58 -9.10 -5.46 4.82
C ALA A 58 -7.96 -4.71 5.52
N LEU A 59 -8.01 -3.39 5.54
CA LEU A 59 -7.10 -2.56 6.31
C LEU A 59 -7.85 -2.04 7.53
N VAL A 60 -7.34 -2.34 8.72
CA VAL A 60 -7.92 -1.91 10.00
C VAL A 60 -6.88 -1.17 10.82
N ARG A 61 -7.27 -0.15 11.58
CA ARG A 61 -6.37 0.50 12.55
C ARG A 61 -5.87 -0.54 13.54
N THR A 62 -4.54 -0.67 13.64
CA THR A 62 -3.91 -1.64 14.54
C THR A 62 -4.32 -1.40 15.99
N ALA A 63 -4.51 -0.15 16.41
CA ALA A 63 -5.01 0.17 17.75
C ALA A 63 -6.40 -0.43 18.02
N ALA A 64 -7.35 -0.26 17.10
CA ALA A 64 -8.70 -0.80 17.25
C ALA A 64 -8.72 -2.33 17.21
N LEU A 65 -7.86 -2.94 16.39
CA LEU A 65 -7.66 -4.39 16.38
C LEU A 65 -7.18 -4.89 17.74
N LEU A 66 -6.20 -4.22 18.35
CA LEU A 66 -5.63 -4.61 19.64
C LEU A 66 -6.56 -4.40 20.83
N ASP A 67 -7.48 -3.44 20.74
CA ASP A 67 -8.52 -3.26 21.77
C ASP A 67 -9.48 -4.46 21.79
N ARG A 68 -9.77 -5.05 20.63
CA ARG A 68 -10.63 -6.24 20.48
C ARG A 68 -9.87 -7.54 20.72
N GLU A 69 -8.63 -7.62 20.24
CA GLU A 69 -7.77 -8.79 20.30
C GLU A 69 -6.43 -8.50 21.00
N PRO A 70 -6.41 -8.26 22.33
CA PRO A 70 -5.19 -7.84 23.05
C PRO A 70 -4.03 -8.84 22.97
N HIS A 71 -4.36 -10.11 22.72
CA HIS A 71 -3.40 -11.21 22.65
C HIS A 71 -2.47 -11.15 21.43
N LEU A 72 -2.78 -10.32 20.42
CA LEU A 72 -1.93 -10.08 19.25
C LEU A 72 -0.76 -9.12 19.56
N ARG A 73 -0.87 -8.29 20.60
CA ARG A 73 0.13 -7.26 20.93
C ARG A 73 1.56 -7.79 21.08
N PRO A 74 1.83 -8.95 21.71
CA PRO A 74 3.19 -9.47 21.85
C PRO A 74 3.84 -9.90 20.52
N GLN A 75 3.05 -10.06 19.46
CA GLN A 75 3.51 -10.49 18.13
C GLN A 75 3.89 -9.30 17.24
N MET A 76 3.62 -8.07 17.68
CA MET A 76 3.79 -6.85 16.90
C MET A 76 5.11 -6.15 17.22
N GLY A 77 5.80 -5.68 16.17
CA GLY A 77 7.00 -4.87 16.29
C GLY A 77 6.70 -3.39 16.56
N PRO A 78 7.73 -2.57 16.85
CA PRO A 78 7.56 -1.14 17.11
C PRO A 78 6.89 -0.37 15.96
N ARG A 79 7.08 -0.80 14.70
CA ARG A 79 6.45 -0.21 13.52
C ARG A 79 4.94 -0.46 13.49
N ASP A 80 4.53 -1.69 13.80
CA ASP A 80 3.11 -2.09 13.79
C ASP A 80 2.32 -1.37 14.89
N LEU A 81 3.02 -0.99 15.97
CA LEU A 81 2.47 -0.24 17.11
C LEU A 81 2.60 1.29 16.95
N ALA A 82 3.08 1.78 15.81
CA ALA A 82 3.16 3.21 15.55
C ALA A 82 1.76 3.85 15.50
N ALA A 83 1.69 5.15 15.81
CA ALA A 83 0.44 5.88 15.74
C ALA A 83 -0.15 5.85 14.33
N GLY A 84 -1.42 5.44 14.22
CA GLY A 84 -2.13 5.34 12.93
C GLY A 84 -1.77 4.10 12.09
N ALA A 85 -0.92 3.20 12.58
CA ALA A 85 -0.59 1.95 11.90
C ALA A 85 -1.84 1.16 11.50
N LEU A 86 -1.74 0.48 10.36
CA LEU A 86 -2.79 -0.35 9.79
C LEU A 86 -2.31 -1.80 9.76
N THR A 87 -3.22 -2.71 10.12
CA THR A 87 -3.04 -4.15 9.93
C THR A 87 -3.82 -4.58 8.70
N ALA A 88 -3.15 -5.30 7.79
CA ALA A 88 -3.79 -5.93 6.64
C ALA A 88 -4.27 -7.34 7.04
N VAL A 89 -5.57 -7.59 6.89
CA VAL A 89 -6.21 -8.88 7.16
C VAL A 89 -6.66 -9.47 5.83
N GLU A 90 -6.08 -10.58 5.42
CA GLU A 90 -6.42 -11.24 4.16
C GLU A 90 -7.87 -11.74 4.16
N GLN A 91 -8.54 -11.54 3.03
CA GLN A 91 -9.89 -12.03 2.77
C GLN A 91 -9.81 -13.25 1.83
N GLU A 92 -10.14 -14.41 2.36
CA GLU A 92 -10.20 -15.66 1.59
C GLU A 92 -11.51 -15.79 0.81
N GLY A 93 -11.57 -16.77 -0.09
CA GLY A 93 -12.82 -17.17 -0.74
C GLY A 93 -13.33 -16.18 -1.79
N LEU A 94 -12.45 -15.38 -2.38
CA LEU A 94 -12.82 -14.51 -3.50
C LEU A 94 -13.48 -15.33 -4.63
N PRO A 95 -14.65 -14.91 -5.14
CA PRO A 95 -15.34 -15.69 -6.15
C PRO A 95 -14.46 -15.79 -7.40
N ALA A 96 -14.38 -16.99 -7.98
CA ALA A 96 -13.79 -17.18 -9.29
C ALA A 96 -14.67 -16.46 -10.32
N THR A 97 -14.29 -15.24 -10.69
CA THR A 97 -15.00 -14.45 -11.70
C THR A 97 -14.05 -14.10 -12.83
N SER A 98 -14.59 -13.94 -14.03
CA SER A 98 -13.82 -13.53 -15.21
C SER A 98 -13.56 -12.02 -15.27
N SER A 99 -14.17 -11.20 -14.40
CA SER A 99 -13.95 -9.75 -14.40
C SER A 99 -13.74 -9.17 -13.01
N LEU A 100 -12.74 -8.28 -12.92
CA LEU A 100 -12.45 -7.51 -11.71
C LEU A 100 -13.66 -6.70 -11.24
N GLU A 101 -14.44 -6.09 -12.15
CA GLU A 101 -15.60 -5.29 -11.75
C GLU A 101 -16.67 -6.15 -11.08
N THR A 102 -16.91 -7.36 -11.59
CA THR A 102 -17.88 -8.30 -10.99
C THR A 102 -17.41 -8.78 -9.61
N LEU A 103 -16.10 -8.99 -9.44
CA LEU A 103 -15.51 -9.35 -8.15
C LEU A 103 -15.70 -8.22 -7.14
N LEU A 104 -15.30 -7.00 -7.50
CA LEU A 104 -15.33 -5.85 -6.59
C LEU A 104 -16.76 -5.41 -6.27
N GLY A 105 -17.68 -5.47 -7.24
CA GLY A 105 -19.09 -5.12 -7.03
C GLY A 105 -19.88 -6.06 -6.10
N ARG A 106 -19.26 -7.14 -5.61
CA ARG A 106 -19.84 -8.06 -4.61
C ARG A 106 -19.25 -7.88 -3.21
N ILE A 107 -18.25 -7.01 -3.08
CA ILE A 107 -17.60 -6.73 -1.80
C ILE A 107 -18.42 -5.68 -1.07
N ALA A 108 -18.68 -5.93 0.20
CA ALA A 108 -19.20 -4.95 1.13
C ALA A 108 -18.37 -5.03 2.41
N TRP A 109 -18.02 -3.87 2.98
CA TRP A 109 -17.16 -3.78 4.14
C TRP A 109 -17.93 -3.30 5.37
N PRO A 110 -17.76 -3.95 6.54
CA PRO A 110 -18.32 -3.43 7.77
C PRO A 110 -17.61 -2.12 8.18
N ASP A 111 -18.23 -1.37 9.09
CA ASP A 111 -17.76 -0.05 9.52
C ASP A 111 -16.37 -0.10 10.18
N GLU A 112 -16.00 -1.23 10.78
CA GLU A 112 -14.69 -1.40 11.41
C GLU A 112 -13.53 -1.50 10.41
N VAL A 113 -13.80 -1.67 9.11
CA VAL A 113 -12.77 -1.71 8.08
C VAL A 113 -12.50 -0.30 7.57
N ASP A 114 -11.32 0.24 7.86
CA ASP A 114 -10.89 1.60 7.49
C ASP A 114 -10.54 1.74 6.01
N GLY A 115 -10.21 0.63 5.35
CA GLY A 115 -9.81 0.60 3.96
C GLY A 115 -9.56 -0.82 3.45
N CYS A 116 -9.05 -0.95 2.23
CA CYS A 116 -8.70 -2.24 1.67
C CYS A 116 -7.47 -2.16 0.77
N ALA A 117 -6.75 -3.27 0.64
CA ALA A 117 -5.71 -3.46 -0.37
C ALA A 117 -6.06 -4.63 -1.29
N PHE A 118 -5.70 -4.51 -2.56
CA PHE A 118 -5.95 -5.54 -3.57
C PHE A 118 -4.69 -5.77 -4.40
N ALA A 119 -4.24 -7.02 -4.44
CA ALA A 119 -3.08 -7.45 -5.21
C ALA A 119 -3.53 -8.29 -6.40
N ILE A 120 -3.02 -7.97 -7.59
CA ILE A 120 -3.32 -8.69 -8.84
C ILE A 120 -2.11 -8.69 -9.76
N GLU A 121 -1.92 -9.79 -10.48
CA GLU A 121 -0.92 -9.92 -11.53
C GLU A 121 -1.55 -9.64 -12.89
N ARG A 122 -0.86 -8.86 -13.72
CA ARG A 122 -1.32 -8.46 -15.05
C ARG A 122 -0.17 -8.43 -16.04
N ILE A 123 -0.51 -8.62 -17.30
CA ILE A 123 0.37 -8.33 -18.43
C ILE A 123 0.11 -6.89 -18.86
N VAL A 124 1.17 -6.08 -18.94
CA VAL A 124 1.13 -4.76 -19.58
C VAL A 124 2.00 -4.78 -20.83
N VAL A 125 1.58 -4.05 -21.85
CA VAL A 125 2.37 -3.85 -23.07
C VAL A 125 2.67 -2.36 -23.25
N PRO A 126 3.74 -2.00 -23.97
CA PRO A 126 3.98 -0.61 -24.34
C PRO A 126 2.82 -0.05 -25.17
N PRO A 127 2.49 1.25 -25.06
CA PRO A 127 1.42 1.87 -25.84
C PRO A 127 1.60 1.73 -27.36
N ASP A 128 2.85 1.68 -27.84
CA ASP A 128 3.15 1.47 -29.27
C ASP A 128 2.73 0.08 -29.77
N ALA A 129 2.71 -0.93 -28.89
CA ALA A 129 2.22 -2.27 -29.22
C ALA A 129 0.71 -2.31 -29.46
N GLU A 130 -0.04 -1.33 -28.94
CA GLU A 130 -1.48 -1.23 -29.14
C GLU A 130 -1.85 -0.62 -30.51
N ARG A 131 -0.93 0.10 -31.16
CA ARG A 131 -1.19 0.79 -32.44
C ARG A 131 -1.39 -0.16 -33.61
N ASP A 132 -0.74 -1.32 -33.60
CA ASP A 132 -0.73 -2.27 -34.71
C ASP A 132 -1.76 -3.41 -34.54
N LEU A 133 -2.58 -3.36 -33.49
CA LEU A 133 -3.60 -4.38 -33.23
C LEU A 133 -4.86 -4.15 -34.07
N PRO A 134 -5.41 -5.22 -34.68
CA PRO A 134 -6.77 -5.18 -35.22
C PRO A 134 -7.76 -4.77 -34.12
N GLN A 135 -8.75 -3.95 -34.46
CA GLN A 135 -9.76 -3.49 -33.49
C GLN A 135 -10.47 -4.68 -32.82
N ARG A 136 -10.22 -4.86 -31.52
CA ARG A 136 -10.96 -5.71 -30.54
C ARG A 136 -11.50 -7.03 -31.12
N SER A 137 -10.61 -7.90 -31.56
CA SER A 137 -10.88 -9.33 -31.74
C SER A 137 -10.21 -10.14 -30.61
N GLU A 138 -10.67 -11.37 -30.35
CA GLU A 138 -9.95 -12.32 -29.48
C GLU A 138 -8.48 -12.48 -29.91
N SER A 139 -8.21 -12.45 -31.22
CA SER A 139 -6.86 -12.48 -31.76
C SER A 139 -5.97 -11.29 -31.37
N ALA A 140 -6.55 -10.15 -31.00
CA ALA A 140 -5.79 -9.00 -30.48
C ALA A 140 -5.31 -9.24 -29.04
N VAL A 141 -6.11 -9.91 -28.21
CA VAL A 141 -5.74 -10.27 -26.83
C VAL A 141 -4.62 -11.31 -26.84
N GLU A 142 -4.72 -12.32 -27.71
CA GLU A 142 -3.67 -13.33 -27.88
C GLU A 142 -2.37 -12.70 -28.41
N ALA A 143 -2.45 -11.79 -29.38
CA ALA A 143 -1.28 -11.08 -29.92
C ALA A 143 -0.59 -10.20 -28.87
N LEU A 144 -1.37 -9.51 -28.04
CA LEU A 144 -0.87 -8.74 -26.89
C LEU A 144 -0.18 -9.63 -25.86
N ALA A 145 -0.79 -10.75 -25.51
CA ALA A 145 -0.21 -11.72 -24.59
C ALA A 145 1.08 -12.34 -25.14
N ALA A 146 1.21 -12.46 -26.45
CA ALA A 146 2.41 -12.95 -27.12
C ALA A 146 3.47 -11.86 -27.41
N HIS A 147 3.20 -10.59 -27.09
CA HIS A 147 4.05 -9.47 -27.48
C HIS A 147 5.46 -9.59 -26.84
N PRO A 148 6.55 -9.37 -27.61
CA PRO A 148 7.91 -9.52 -27.10
C PRO A 148 8.24 -8.55 -25.96
N ASP A 149 7.69 -7.33 -26.02
CA ASP A 149 7.89 -6.31 -24.98
C ASP A 149 6.85 -6.37 -23.85
N ARG A 150 6.05 -7.44 -23.77
CA ARG A 150 5.10 -7.60 -22.67
C ARG A 150 5.85 -7.63 -21.33
N LYS A 151 5.24 -7.06 -20.30
CA LYS A 151 5.74 -7.10 -18.93
C LYS A 151 4.70 -7.70 -18.02
N ASP A 152 5.09 -8.77 -17.35
CA ASP A 152 4.35 -9.31 -16.21
C ASP A 152 4.59 -8.41 -15.00
N VAL A 153 3.52 -7.83 -14.48
CA VAL A 153 3.56 -6.92 -13.34
C VAL A 153 2.61 -7.39 -12.26
N ARG A 154 3.00 -7.18 -11.01
CA ARG A 154 2.11 -7.27 -9.86
C ARG A 154 1.77 -5.87 -9.42
N LEU A 155 0.48 -5.59 -9.39
CA LEU A 155 -0.09 -4.35 -8.87
C LEU A 155 -0.66 -4.62 -7.50
N LEU A 156 -0.32 -3.78 -6.52
CA LEU A 156 -1.05 -3.68 -5.26
C LEU A 156 -1.63 -2.28 -5.13
N VAL A 157 -2.94 -2.18 -4.97
CA VAL A 157 -3.63 -0.90 -4.76
C VAL A 157 -4.26 -0.91 -3.37
N ALA A 158 -3.95 0.10 -2.57
CA ALA A 158 -4.53 0.29 -1.25
C ALA A 158 -5.28 1.62 -1.19
N VAL A 159 -6.48 1.59 -0.61
CA VAL A 159 -7.35 2.76 -0.42
C VAL A 159 -7.89 2.80 1.01
N LEU A 160 -8.14 3.99 1.52
CA LEU A 160 -8.87 4.23 2.78
C LEU A 160 -10.20 4.93 2.50
N ARG A 161 -11.15 4.81 3.43
CA ARG A 161 -12.46 5.48 3.37
C ARG A 161 -12.36 7.02 3.31
N ASP A 162 -11.26 7.60 3.81
CA ASP A 162 -11.00 9.05 3.73
C ASP A 162 -10.55 9.53 2.34
N GLY A 163 -10.47 8.61 1.37
CA GLY A 163 -10.04 8.90 0.00
C GLY A 163 -8.53 8.78 -0.21
N SER A 164 -7.73 8.51 0.81
CA SER A 164 -6.30 8.24 0.63
C SER A 164 -6.09 6.98 -0.21
N SER A 165 -5.06 7.00 -1.06
CA SER A 165 -4.72 5.85 -1.89
C SER A 165 -3.24 5.80 -2.23
N ILE A 166 -2.75 4.59 -2.46
CA ILE A 166 -1.41 4.33 -3.00
C ILE A 166 -1.46 3.10 -3.91
N CYS A 167 -0.71 3.14 -5.01
CA CYS A 167 -0.45 1.98 -5.84
C CYS A 167 1.03 1.60 -5.74
N LEU A 168 1.29 0.31 -5.77
CA LEU A 168 2.59 -0.33 -5.84
C LEU A 168 2.65 -1.17 -7.10
N LEU A 169 3.79 -1.15 -7.79
CA LEU A 169 4.04 -1.95 -8.97
C LEU A 169 5.39 -2.64 -8.87
N ARG A 170 5.39 -3.95 -8.95
CA ARG A 170 6.58 -4.80 -9.10
C ARG A 170 6.56 -5.43 -10.48
N GLN A 171 7.71 -5.46 -11.16
CA GLN A 171 7.86 -6.17 -12.43
C GLN A 171 8.51 -7.52 -12.19
N ARG A 172 8.08 -8.56 -12.91
CA ARG A 172 8.68 -9.90 -12.80
C ARG A 172 10.16 -9.91 -13.14
N ASP A 173 10.58 -9.10 -14.11
CA ASP A 173 11.99 -8.94 -14.50
C ASP A 173 12.84 -8.19 -13.46
N HIS A 174 12.20 -7.54 -12.49
CA HIS A 174 12.82 -6.76 -11.41
C HIS A 174 12.21 -7.17 -10.06
N ASP A 175 12.30 -8.46 -9.74
CA ASP A 175 11.67 -9.03 -8.56
C ASP A 175 12.55 -8.92 -7.31
N SER A 176 12.61 -7.72 -6.73
CA SER A 176 13.24 -7.48 -5.43
C SER A 176 12.47 -6.44 -4.61
N ASP A 177 12.60 -6.51 -3.28
CA ASP A 177 11.86 -5.63 -2.35
C ASP A 177 12.24 -4.15 -2.46
N ASP A 178 13.41 -3.86 -3.01
CA ASP A 178 13.87 -2.51 -3.32
C ASP A 178 13.47 -2.03 -4.73
N ALA A 179 12.92 -2.91 -5.57
CA ALA A 179 12.49 -2.64 -6.95
C ALA A 179 10.96 -2.52 -7.09
N VAL A 180 10.32 -1.83 -6.13
CA VAL A 180 8.86 -1.59 -6.13
C VAL A 180 8.57 -0.12 -6.40
N ALA A 181 7.92 0.17 -7.53
CA ALA A 181 7.50 1.52 -7.87
C ALA A 181 6.26 1.91 -7.04
N THR A 182 6.22 3.15 -6.55
CA THR A 182 5.11 3.70 -5.76
C THR A 182 4.48 4.89 -6.49
N GLY A 183 3.16 5.02 -6.45
CA GLY A 183 2.48 6.17 -7.06
C GLY A 183 0.98 6.13 -6.88
N ARG A 184 0.32 7.29 -6.94
CA ARG A 184 -1.15 7.37 -6.80
C ARG A 184 -1.90 7.09 -8.10
N ASP A 185 -1.26 7.41 -9.23
CA ASP A 185 -1.91 7.42 -10.56
C ASP A 185 -1.52 6.22 -11.44
N ILE A 186 -0.92 5.17 -10.86
CA ILE A 186 -0.49 3.97 -11.62
C ILE A 186 -1.71 3.20 -12.14
N ALA A 187 -2.77 3.08 -11.34
CA ALA A 187 -3.96 2.30 -11.67
C ALA A 187 -5.25 3.03 -11.28
N PRO A 188 -5.56 4.20 -11.90
CA PRO A 188 -6.66 5.06 -11.46
C PRO A 188 -8.03 4.37 -11.52
N GLY A 189 -8.26 3.51 -12.52
CA GLY A 189 -9.49 2.73 -12.63
C GLY A 189 -9.67 1.71 -11.50
N LEU A 190 -8.60 1.06 -11.06
CA LEU A 190 -8.65 0.11 -9.94
C LEU A 190 -8.79 0.85 -8.59
N VAL A 191 -8.14 2.01 -8.43
CA VAL A 191 -8.35 2.87 -7.26
C VAL A 191 -9.82 3.27 -7.14
N ALA A 192 -10.44 3.71 -8.24
CA ALA A 192 -11.86 4.07 -8.26
C ALA A 192 -12.76 2.88 -7.93
N ALA A 193 -12.50 1.71 -8.53
CA ALA A 193 -13.29 0.51 -8.29
C ALA A 193 -13.17 -0.03 -6.85
N LEU A 194 -12.01 0.11 -6.20
CA LEU A 194 -11.87 -0.24 -4.78
C LEU A 194 -12.61 0.74 -3.89
N ARG A 195 -12.54 2.05 -4.18
CA ARG A 195 -13.28 3.05 -3.40
C ARG A 195 -14.78 2.81 -3.45
N SER A 196 -15.33 2.43 -4.60
CA SER A 196 -16.76 2.13 -4.71
C SER A 196 -17.21 0.91 -3.88
N THR A 197 -16.30 0.07 -3.38
CA THR A 197 -16.67 -1.03 -2.45
C THR A 197 -17.04 -0.53 -1.05
N PHE A 198 -16.79 0.74 -0.76
CA PHE A 198 -17.18 1.42 0.47
C PHE A 198 -18.42 2.32 0.30
N GLU A 199 -18.98 2.39 -0.91
CA GLU A 199 -20.21 3.10 -1.22
C GLU A 199 -21.38 2.12 -1.08
N ASP A 200 -22.49 2.58 -0.49
CA ASP A 200 -23.71 1.77 -0.23
C ASP A 200 -24.59 1.56 -1.47
#